data_AF-F6I135-F1
#
_entry.id   AF-F6I135-F1
#
_cell.length_a   1.000
_cell.length_b   1.000
_cell.length_c   1.000
_cell.angle_alpha   90.00
_cell.angle_beta   90.00
_cell.angle_gamma   90.00
#
_symmetry.space_group_name_H-M   'P 1'
#
loop_
_entity.id
_entity.type
_entity.pdbx_description
1 polymer ?
#
loop_
_entity_poly.entity_id
_entity_poly.type
_entity_poly.pdbx_seq_one_letter_code
_entity_poly.pdbx_strand_id
1 'polypeptide(L)'
;MGVMAMLNLSYIDLPHYLKPCFLHLSLFPEDYVVSSRKLLLLWTAEGFVPEQDDRRMKDVAEVYLNELINRNLILVVRMSVNARVTKCRVHDLGPEFAVIVNSVTSKKVAA
;
A
#
# COMPACT_ATOMS: atom_id res chain seq x y z
N MET A 1 -2.74 24.34 -4.41
CA MET A 1 -3.68 23.22 -4.59
C MET A 1 -3.02 22.00 -3.97
N GLY A 2 -3.37 21.69 -2.72
CA GLY A 2 -2.54 20.88 -1.81
C GLY A 2 -2.60 19.38 -2.07
N VAL A 3 -1.47 18.72 -1.86
CA VAL A 3 -1.27 17.26 -1.97
C VAL A 3 -2.28 16.44 -1.14
N MET A 4 -2.77 17.02 -0.04
CA MET A 4 -3.84 16.46 0.82
C MET A 4 -5.13 16.13 0.06
N ALA A 5 -5.50 16.95 -0.93
CA ALA A 5 -6.70 16.73 -1.72
C ALA A 5 -6.52 15.52 -2.66
N MET A 6 -5.33 15.32 -3.23
CA MET A 6 -5.04 14.19 -4.13
C MET A 6 -5.01 12.86 -3.37
N LEU A 7 -4.50 12.87 -2.13
CA LEU A 7 -4.43 11.69 -1.28
C LEU A 7 -5.79 11.31 -0.70
N ASN A 8 -6.60 12.31 -0.31
CA ASN A 8 -7.97 12.06 0.12
C ASN A 8 -8.83 11.52 -1.03
N LEU A 9 -8.71 12.09 -2.23
CA LEU A 9 -9.41 11.59 -3.42
C LEU A 9 -9.00 10.15 -3.75
N SER A 10 -7.70 9.88 -3.81
CA SER A 10 -7.22 8.52 -4.12
C SER A 10 -7.61 7.48 -3.06
N TYR A 11 -7.66 7.86 -1.77
CA TYR A 11 -8.12 6.97 -0.69
C TYR A 11 -9.64 6.80 -0.64
N ILE A 12 -10.41 7.86 -0.94
CA ILE A 12 -11.87 7.81 -1.04
C ILE A 12 -12.26 6.88 -2.19
N ASP A 13 -11.63 7.04 -3.36
CA ASP A 13 -11.90 6.26 -4.58
C ASP A 13 -11.24 4.88 -4.60
N LEU A 14 -10.46 4.55 -3.56
CA LEU A 14 -9.84 3.25 -3.44
C LEU A 14 -10.87 2.19 -3.02
N PRO A 15 -10.96 1.04 -3.71
CA PRO A 15 -11.78 -0.07 -3.27
C PRO A 15 -11.47 -0.47 -1.82
N HIS A 16 -12.51 -0.81 -1.05
CA HIS A 16 -12.38 -1.10 0.39
C HIS A 16 -11.31 -2.16 0.71
N TYR A 17 -11.13 -3.16 -0.16
CA TYR A 17 -10.16 -4.24 0.03
C TYR A 17 -8.69 -3.79 -0.15
N LEU A 18 -8.42 -2.69 -0.85
CA LEU A 18 -7.06 -2.16 -1.02
C LEU A 18 -6.66 -1.16 0.07
N LYS A 19 -7.63 -0.59 0.80
CA LYS A 19 -7.39 0.43 1.84
C LYS A 19 -6.42 -0.04 2.93
N PRO A 20 -6.52 -1.26 3.49
CA PRO A 20 -5.56 -1.73 4.50
C PRO A 20 -4.13 -1.84 3.95
N CYS A 21 -3.97 -2.33 2.73
CA CYS A 21 -2.66 -2.46 2.07
C CYS A 21 -2.00 -1.09 1.83
N PHE A 22 -2.79 -0.11 1.37
CA PHE A 22 -2.33 1.27 1.17
C PHE A 22 -1.98 1.96 2.49
N LEU A 23 -2.82 1.80 3.52
CA LEU A 23 -2.54 2.33 4.86
C LEU A 23 -1.27 1.72 5.46
N HIS A 24 -1.05 0.42 5.34
CA HIS A 24 0.20 -0.18 5.80
C HIS A 24 1.43 0.41 5.08
N LEU A 25 1.32 0.67 3.78
CA LEU A 25 2.37 1.31 3.01
C LEU A 25 2.67 2.74 3.47
N SER A 26 1.65 3.48 3.89
CA SER A 26 1.78 4.85 4.41
C SER A 26 2.65 5.00 5.66
N LEU A 27 2.94 3.90 6.35
CA LEU A 27 3.77 3.87 7.55
C LEU A 27 5.28 3.84 7.22
N PHE A 28 5.65 3.54 5.97
CA PHE A 28 7.05 3.58 5.57
C PHE A 28 7.50 5.03 5.36
N PRO A 29 8.77 5.36 5.68
CA PRO A 29 9.32 6.67 5.41
C PRO A 29 9.23 7.03 3.92
N GLU A 30 9.21 8.34 3.64
CA GLU A 30 9.34 8.87 2.29
C GLU A 30 10.56 8.24 1.59
N ASP A 31 10.39 7.85 0.32
CA ASP A 31 11.38 7.14 -0.50
C ASP A 31 11.86 5.77 -0.02
N TYR A 32 11.24 5.18 1.01
CA TYR A 32 11.63 3.86 1.47
C TYR A 32 11.33 2.78 0.43
N VAL A 33 12.40 2.12 -0.05
CA VAL A 33 12.31 1.03 -1.03
C VAL A 33 12.02 -0.30 -0.31
N VAL A 34 10.83 -0.84 -0.55
CA VAL A 34 10.34 -2.09 0.03
C VAL A 34 10.54 -3.25 -0.95
N SER A 35 10.87 -4.44 -0.42
CA SER A 35 10.78 -5.69 -1.20
C SER A 35 9.33 -6.11 -1.37
N SER A 36 8.89 -6.31 -2.62
CA SER A 36 7.53 -6.78 -2.91
C SER A 36 7.23 -8.10 -2.20
N ARG A 37 8.15 -9.07 -2.23
CA ARG A 37 8.01 -10.35 -1.53
C ARG A 37 7.72 -10.19 -0.04
N LYS A 38 8.43 -9.27 0.64
CA LYS A 38 8.19 -8.99 2.06
C LYS A 38 6.83 -8.35 2.28
N LEU A 39 6.45 -7.42 1.41
CA LEU A 39 5.16 -6.73 1.47
C LEU A 39 3.98 -7.69 1.31
N LEU A 40 4.03 -8.57 0.32
CA LEU A 40 2.99 -9.58 0.07
C LEU A 40 2.82 -10.51 1.29
N LEU A 41 3.93 -10.98 1.87
CA LEU A 41 3.89 -11.82 3.08
C LEU A 41 3.26 -11.09 4.27
N LEU A 42 3.59 -9.81 4.46
CA LEU A 42 2.99 -8.99 5.53
C LEU A 42 1.49 -8.82 5.32
N TRP A 43 1.04 -8.48 4.12
CA TRP A 43 -0.39 -8.32 3.83
C TRP A 43 -1.19 -9.61 4.04
N THR A 44 -0.61 -10.75 3.68
CA THR A 44 -1.20 -12.06 3.98
C THR A 44 -1.26 -12.33 5.48
N ALA A 45 -0.17 -12.06 6.22
CA ALA A 45 -0.09 -12.31 7.66
C ALA A 45 -1.00 -11.38 8.49
N GLU A 46 -1.17 -10.13 8.07
CA GLU A 46 -2.05 -9.14 8.71
C GLU A 46 -3.54 -9.35 8.34
N GLY A 47 -3.86 -10.30 7.47
CA GLY A 47 -5.23 -10.57 7.03
C GLY A 47 -5.83 -9.48 6.13
N PHE A 48 -4.99 -8.64 5.49
CA PHE A 48 -5.47 -7.65 4.53
C PHE A 48 -5.96 -8.29 3.24
N VAL A 49 -5.48 -9.51 2.97
CA VAL A 49 -5.93 -10.36 1.87
C VAL A 49 -6.90 -11.39 2.43
N PRO A 50 -8.07 -11.60 1.80
CA PRO A 50 -9.03 -12.61 2.25
C PRO A 50 -8.40 -13.99 2.44
N GLU A 51 -8.77 -14.67 3.52
CA GLU A 51 -8.25 -15.99 3.85
C GLU A 51 -8.67 -17.02 2.79
N GLN A 52 -7.67 -17.64 2.18
CA GLN A 52 -7.77 -18.70 1.17
C GLN A 52 -6.51 -19.58 1.29
N ASP A 53 -6.30 -20.55 0.41
CA ASP A 53 -5.02 -21.28 0.38
C ASP A 53 -3.83 -20.31 0.19
N ASP A 54 -2.71 -20.54 0.88
CA ASP A 54 -1.52 -19.67 0.85
C ASP A 54 -1.04 -19.26 -0.55
N ARG A 55 -1.10 -20.20 -1.52
CA ARG A 55 -0.74 -19.90 -2.90
C ARG A 55 -1.67 -18.84 -3.49
N ARG A 56 -2.98 -19.00 -3.28
CA ARG A 56 -4.00 -18.05 -3.74
C ARG A 56 -3.90 -16.71 -3.01
N MET A 57 -3.60 -16.71 -1.71
CA MET A 57 -3.42 -15.46 -0.96
C MET A 57 -2.25 -14.63 -1.49
N LYS A 58 -1.13 -15.26 -1.87
CA LYS A 58 0.01 -14.56 -2.48
C LYS A 58 -0.33 -14.00 -3.86
N ASP A 59 -1.07 -14.75 -4.67
CA ASP A 59 -1.52 -14.29 -5.99
C ASP A 59 -2.48 -13.10 -5.86
N VAL A 60 -3.42 -13.15 -4.90
CA VAL A 60 -4.34 -12.03 -4.62
C VAL A 60 -3.59 -10.81 -4.09
N ALA A 61 -2.62 -11.00 -3.19
CA ALA A 61 -1.76 -9.92 -2.70
C ALA A 61 -1.02 -9.23 -3.86
N GLU A 62 -0.56 -10.00 -4.86
CA GLU A 62 0.13 -9.45 -6.03
C GLU A 62 -0.81 -8.68 -6.95
N VAL A 63 -2.06 -9.13 -7.10
CA VAL A 63 -3.11 -8.35 -7.78
C VAL A 63 -3.31 -7.02 -7.07
N TYR A 64 -3.38 -7.00 -5.73
CA TYR A 64 -3.53 -5.76 -4.97
C TYR A 64 -2.35 -4.80 -5.18
N LEU A 65 -1.12 -5.32 -5.18
CA LEU A 65 0.08 -4.54 -5.48
C LEU A 65 0.00 -3.91 -6.87
N ASN A 66 -0.38 -4.70 -7.89
CA ASN A 66 -0.49 -4.21 -9.26
C ASN A 66 -1.61 -3.16 -9.42
N GLU A 67 -2.74 -3.30 -8.72
CA GLU A 67 -3.80 -2.30 -8.73
C GLU A 67 -3.35 -0.97 -8.10
N LEU A 68 -2.61 -1.02 -6.99
CA LEU A 68 -2.04 0.17 -6.37
C LEU A 68 -1.01 0.85 -7.27
N ILE A 69 -0.23 0.08 -8.04
CA ILE A 69 0.68 0.61 -9.07
C ILE A 69 -0.10 1.25 -10.22
N ASN A 70 -1.14 0.59 -10.74
CA ASN A 70 -1.98 1.12 -11.82
C ASN A 70 -2.70 2.42 -11.43
N ARG A 71 -2.93 2.62 -10.13
CA ARG A 71 -3.49 3.86 -9.56
C ARG A 71 -2.42 4.91 -9.23
N ASN A 72 -1.16 4.68 -9.58
CA ASN A 72 0.00 5.53 -9.29
C ASN A 72 0.25 5.77 -7.79
N LEU A 73 -0.22 4.88 -6.91
CA LEU A 73 0.00 4.97 -5.45
C LEU A 73 1.33 4.34 -5.03
N ILE A 74 1.86 3.45 -5.87
CA ILE A 74 3.13 2.77 -5.69
C ILE A 74 3.96 2.94 -6.95
N LEU A 75 5.24 3.28 -6.77
CA LEU A 75 6.22 3.35 -7.84
C LEU A 75 7.04 2.06 -7.90
N VAL A 76 7.18 1.51 -9.10
CA VAL A 76 8.04 0.36 -9.36
C VAL A 76 9.49 0.83 -9.37
N VAL A 77 10.33 0.22 -8.53
CA VAL A 77 11.76 0.51 -8.44
C VAL A 77 12.56 -0.53 -9.22
N ARG A 78 12.14 -1.80 -9.17
CA ARG A 78 12.83 -2.88 -9.88
C ARG A 78 11.86 -3.99 -10.28
N MET A 79 12.01 -4.49 -11.49
CA MET A 79 11.33 -5.69 -11.98
C MET A 79 12.31 -6.86 -12.15
N SER A 80 11.79 -8.07 -12.06
CA SER A 80 12.50 -9.30 -12.42
C SER A 80 12.48 -9.53 -13.93
N VAL A 81 13.28 -10.49 -14.39
CA VAL A 81 13.28 -10.97 -15.79
C VAL A 81 11.90 -11.48 -16.25
N ASN A 82 11.05 -11.90 -15.31
CA ASN A 82 9.70 -12.39 -15.59
C ASN A 82 8.64 -11.29 -15.46
N ALA A 83 9.02 -10.01 -15.59
CA ALA A 83 8.14 -8.83 -15.45
C ALA A 83 7.41 -8.70 -14.11
N ARG A 84 7.85 -9.42 -13.07
CA ARG A 84 7.30 -9.28 -11.71
C ARG A 84 7.99 -8.17 -10.94
N VAL A 85 7.23 -7.36 -10.21
CA VAL A 85 7.76 -6.32 -9.34
C VAL A 85 8.56 -6.96 -8.21
N THR A 86 9.80 -6.51 -8.00
CA THR A 86 10.71 -7.03 -6.96
C THR A 86 11.02 -6.01 -5.87
N LYS A 87 11.05 -4.73 -6.26
CA LYS A 87 11.18 -3.59 -5.36
C LYS A 87 10.23 -2.49 -5.78
N CYS A 88 9.63 -1.84 -4.80
CA CYS A 88 8.72 -0.72 -5.00
C CYS A 88 8.89 0.31 -3.87
N ARG A 89 8.42 1.53 -4.09
CA ARG A 89 8.31 2.57 -3.06
C ARG A 89 6.93 3.19 -3.13
N VAL A 90 6.46 3.75 -2.02
CA VAL A 90 5.23 4.55 -2.06
C VAL A 90 5.52 5.79 -2.91
N HIS A 91 4.58 6.15 -3.79
CA HIS A 91 4.69 7.43 -4.48
C HIS A 91 4.78 8.54 -3.43
N ASP A 92 5.61 9.55 -3.61
CA ASP A 92 5.82 10.58 -2.59
C ASP A 92 4.47 11.22 -2.17
N LEU A 93 4.03 10.86 -0.96
CA LEU A 93 2.85 11.39 -0.31
C LEU A 93 3.43 12.46 0.62
N GLY A 94 3.66 13.67 0.11
CA GLY A 94 4.54 14.66 0.76
C GLY A 94 4.25 14.91 2.26
N PRO A 95 5.12 15.67 2.96
CA PRO A 95 5.21 15.74 4.44
C PRO A 95 3.91 15.89 5.24
N GLU A 96 2.89 16.50 4.65
CA GLU A 96 1.55 16.69 5.24
C GLU A 96 0.79 15.36 5.47
N PHE A 97 1.15 14.29 4.76
CA PHE A 97 0.52 12.98 4.83
C PHE A 97 0.86 12.19 6.10
N ALA A 98 2.13 12.24 6.56
CA ALA A 98 2.56 11.58 7.79
C ALA A 98 1.79 12.11 9.03
N VAL A 99 1.35 13.37 8.99
CA VAL A 99 0.53 13.98 10.04
C VAL A 99 -0.89 13.41 10.05
N ILE A 100 -1.50 13.14 8.89
CA ILE A 100 -2.86 12.57 8.84
C ILE A 100 -2.87 11.13 9.35
N VAL A 101 -1.95 10.28 8.90
CA VAL A 101 -1.95 8.87 9.31
C VAL A 101 -1.85 8.73 10.82
N ASN A 102 -0.99 9.53 11.46
CA ASN A 102 -0.87 9.60 12.93
C ASN A 102 -2.16 10.06 13.63
N SER A 103 -2.94 10.95 13.00
CA SER A 103 -4.24 11.39 13.52
C SER A 103 -5.35 10.36 13.33
N VAL A 104 -5.31 9.57 12.24
CA VAL A 104 -6.28 8.50 11.95
C VAL A 104 -6.01 7.27 12.81
N THR A 105 -4.74 6.90 13.01
CA THR A 105 -4.35 5.81 13.93
C THR A 105 -4.62 6.20 15.39
N SER A 106 -4.39 7.45 15.80
CA SER A 106 -4.76 7.93 17.14
C SER A 106 -6.27 7.88 17.40
N LYS A 107 -7.11 8.08 16.36
CA LYS A 107 -8.57 7.94 16.49
C LYS A 107 -9.05 6.49 16.55
N LYS A 108 -8.24 5.51 16.16
CA LYS A 108 -8.58 4.07 16.21
C LYS A 108 -8.21 3.39 17.53
N VAL A 109 -7.48 4.07 18.42
CA VAL A 109 -7.12 3.58 19.77
C VAL A 109 -8.06 4.12 20.85
N ALA A 110 -8.96 5.06 20.51
CA ALA A 110 -9.84 5.75 21.46
C ALA A 110 -11.34 5.44 21.30
N ALA A 111 -11.72 4.35 20.61
CA ALA A 111 -13.11 3.91 20.47
C ALA A 111 -13.26 2.42 20.78
#